data_AF-E3QTU3-F1
#
_entry.id   AF-E3QTU3-F1
#
_cell.length_a   1.000
_cell.length_b   1.000
_cell.length_c   1.000
_cell.angle_alpha   90.00
_cell.angle_beta   90.00
_cell.angle_gamma   90.00
#
_symmetry.space_group_name_H-M   'P 1'
#
loop_
_entity.id
_entity.type
_entity.pdbx_description
1 polymer ?
#
loop_
_entity_poly.entity_id
_entity_poly.type
_entity_poly.pdbx_seq_one_letter_code
_entity_poly.pdbx_strand_id
1 'polypeptide(L)'
;HKLVVEDYPAGYPRFAALVAADDSFFVFRRFLRLRARILLLKQDNLSVLEAKLDQLDEDEESPLFLGKSRCDKNEARRALLHEIESGLVDYDSFTDRTRQALSLSAAAPKDILSLQNWLQGRSCLSRSETEYLELRQDLATLSSPKDSAIELLENWVEGKLIHYYRGFRKVENAEQGPLHNKSSDENVYIYSGSLVKQSAPVLMLCLITSLILIPVVICIAVHSMVARVAIILISTVLYLSVLSRLTNSKMMELILAGAT
;
A
#
# COMPACT_ATOMS: atom_id res chain seq x y z
N HIS A 1 2.13 17.88 -27.50
CA HIS A 1 2.00 18.83 -26.37
C HIS A 1 1.62 18.04 -25.13
N LYS A 2 2.52 17.87 -24.15
CA LYS A 2 2.13 17.37 -22.82
C LYS A 2 1.63 18.59 -22.05
N LEU A 3 0.33 18.64 -21.76
CA LEU A 3 -0.26 19.71 -20.97
C LEU A 3 0.32 19.66 -19.55
N VAL A 4 0.76 20.80 -19.04
CA VAL A 4 1.14 20.98 -17.64
C VAL A 4 -0.15 20.93 -16.82
N VAL A 5 -0.11 20.49 -15.56
CA VAL A 5 -1.30 20.44 -14.68
C VAL A 5 -2.08 21.76 -14.67
N GLU A 6 -1.37 22.89 -14.78
CA GLU A 6 -1.99 24.23 -14.75
C GLU A 6 -2.73 24.64 -16.03
N ASP A 7 -2.54 23.91 -17.14
CA ASP A 7 -3.27 24.14 -18.39
C ASP A 7 -4.74 23.72 -18.28
N TYR A 8 -5.07 22.90 -17.27
CA TYR A 8 -6.44 22.45 -17.03
C TYR A 8 -7.27 23.51 -16.30
N PRO A 9 -8.59 23.61 -16.58
CA PRO A 9 -9.49 24.50 -15.85
C PRO A 9 -9.45 24.29 -14.34
N ALA A 10 -9.51 25.38 -13.57
CA ALA A 10 -9.52 25.33 -12.11
C ALA A 10 -10.69 24.45 -11.59
N GLY A 11 -10.44 23.77 -10.47
CA GLY A 11 -11.38 22.82 -9.87
C GLY A 11 -10.98 21.36 -10.12
N TYR A 12 -12.00 20.50 -10.22
CA TYR A 12 -11.80 19.07 -10.45
C TYR A 12 -10.94 18.71 -11.67
N PRO A 13 -11.04 19.39 -12.84
CA PRO A 13 -10.19 19.05 -13.99
C PRO A 13 -8.70 19.18 -13.67
N ARG A 14 -8.31 20.26 -13.00
CA ARG A 14 -6.93 20.51 -12.60
C ARG A 14 -6.47 19.60 -11.45
N PHE A 15 -7.32 19.37 -10.45
CA PHE A 15 -6.98 18.46 -9.37
C PHE A 15 -6.84 17.00 -9.86
N ALA A 16 -7.71 16.56 -10.77
CA ALA A 16 -7.59 15.25 -11.41
C ALA A 16 -6.31 15.14 -12.24
N ALA A 17 -5.93 16.21 -12.96
CA ALA A 17 -4.65 16.26 -13.67
C ALA A 17 -3.45 16.16 -12.72
N LEU A 18 -3.54 16.76 -11.52
CA LEU A 18 -2.52 16.62 -10.48
C LEU A 18 -2.46 15.17 -9.97
N VAL A 19 -3.60 14.58 -9.59
CA VAL A 19 -3.66 13.18 -9.12
C VAL A 19 -3.12 12.23 -10.18
N ALA A 20 -3.42 12.46 -11.46
CA ALA A 20 -2.89 11.67 -12.57
C ALA A 20 -1.41 11.96 -12.91
N ALA A 21 -0.79 12.95 -12.28
CA ALA A 21 0.60 13.29 -12.54
C ALA A 21 1.57 12.25 -11.96
N ASP A 22 1.23 11.64 -10.82
CA ASP A 22 2.00 10.60 -10.12
C ASP A 22 1.07 9.52 -9.54
N ASP A 23 1.47 8.26 -9.68
CA ASP A 23 0.73 7.13 -9.12
C ASP A 23 0.60 7.24 -7.59
N SER A 24 1.57 7.86 -6.91
CA SER A 24 1.54 8.03 -5.44
C SER A 24 0.41 8.97 -4.97
N PHE A 25 -0.14 9.80 -5.87
CA PHE A 25 -1.23 10.70 -5.58
C PHE A 25 -2.62 10.08 -5.74
N PHE A 26 -2.73 8.82 -6.17
CA PHE A 26 -3.98 8.07 -6.14
C PHE A 26 -4.35 7.64 -4.71
N VAL A 27 -4.58 8.63 -3.86
CA VAL A 27 -4.91 8.50 -2.44
C VAL A 27 -6.41 8.61 -2.27
N PHE A 28 -7.03 7.52 -1.83
CA PHE A 28 -8.48 7.42 -1.65
C PHE A 28 -8.83 6.72 -0.34
N ARG A 29 -10.09 6.87 0.09
CA ARG A 29 -10.59 6.20 1.29
C ARG A 29 -10.93 4.73 1.03
N ARG A 30 -10.60 3.87 1.98
CA ARG A 30 -10.98 2.45 1.99
C ARG A 30 -12.41 2.22 2.45
N PHE A 31 -12.94 3.14 3.26
CA PHE A 31 -14.27 3.09 3.88
C PHE A 31 -14.47 1.82 4.73
N LEU A 32 -13.44 1.39 5.47
CA LEU A 32 -13.45 0.12 6.19
C LEU A 32 -14.60 0.03 7.21
N ARG A 33 -14.89 1.11 7.93
CA ARG A 33 -16.02 1.16 8.87
C ARG A 33 -17.37 0.94 8.20
N LEU A 34 -17.59 1.54 7.02
CA LEU A 34 -18.84 1.38 6.28
C LEU A 34 -18.96 -0.02 5.69
N ARG A 35 -17.86 -0.55 5.14
CA ARG A 35 -17.80 -1.93 4.63
C ARG A 35 -18.09 -2.94 5.74
N ALA A 36 -17.45 -2.80 6.90
CA ALA A 36 -17.70 -3.66 8.06
C ALA A 36 -19.17 -3.62 8.49
N ARG A 37 -19.78 -2.42 8.55
CA ARG A 37 -21.21 -2.28 8.87
C ARG A 37 -22.10 -3.02 7.86
N ILE A 38 -21.80 -2.93 6.57
CA ILE A 38 -22.57 -3.64 5.53
C ILE A 38 -22.38 -5.16 5.66
N LEU A 39 -21.16 -5.64 5.90
CA LEU A 39 -20.88 -7.07 6.11
C LEU A 39 -21.66 -7.63 7.30
N LEU A 40 -21.64 -6.94 8.44
CA LEU A 40 -22.38 -7.35 9.64
C LEU A 40 -23.88 -7.47 9.37
N LEU A 41 -24.47 -6.53 8.63
CA LEU A 41 -25.89 -6.58 8.27
C LEU A 41 -26.21 -7.74 7.30
N LYS A 42 -25.34 -8.00 6.32
CA LYS A 42 -25.52 -9.14 5.41
C LYS A 42 -25.39 -10.48 6.13
N GLN A 43 -24.42 -10.58 7.05
CA GLN A 43 -24.22 -11.77 7.88
C GLN A 43 -25.45 -12.04 8.75
N ASP A 44 -25.97 -11.03 9.45
CA ASP A 44 -27.18 -11.16 10.27
C ASP A 44 -28.39 -11.61 9.45
N ASN A 45 -28.59 -11.02 8.26
CA ASN A 45 -29.66 -11.45 7.36
C ASN A 45 -29.53 -12.93 6.97
N LEU A 46 -28.33 -13.41 6.65
CA LEU A 46 -28.09 -14.82 6.35
C LEU A 46 -28.36 -15.72 7.56
N SER A 47 -27.94 -15.32 8.77
CA SER A 47 -28.23 -16.04 10.00
C SER A 47 -29.74 -16.16 10.28
N VAL A 48 -30.52 -15.12 9.97
CA VAL A 48 -31.99 -15.17 10.08
C VAL A 48 -32.59 -16.16 9.07
N LEU A 49 -32.07 -16.21 7.84
CA LEU A 49 -32.55 -17.15 6.82
C LEU A 49 -32.16 -18.60 7.15
N GLU A 50 -30.94 -18.80 7.66
CA GLU A 50 -30.44 -20.10 8.15
C GLU A 50 -31.34 -20.63 9.27
N ALA A 51 -31.64 -19.82 10.29
CA ALA A 51 -32.53 -20.23 11.38
C ALA A 51 -33.95 -20.60 10.89
N LYS A 52 -34.47 -19.90 9.87
CA LYS A 52 -35.76 -20.25 9.25
C LYS A 52 -35.69 -21.58 8.48
N LEU A 53 -34.55 -21.87 7.86
CA LEU A 53 -34.34 -23.12 7.13
C LEU A 53 -34.26 -24.29 8.10
N ASP A 54 -33.48 -24.14 9.19
CA ASP A 54 -33.38 -25.13 10.26
C ASP A 54 -34.75 -25.44 10.85
N GLN A 55 -35.56 -24.41 11.12
CA GLN A 55 -36.93 -24.59 11.61
C GLN A 55 -37.80 -25.38 10.61
N LEU A 56 -37.69 -25.10 9.31
CA LEU A 56 -38.46 -25.79 8.29
C LEU A 56 -38.02 -27.25 8.10
N ASP A 57 -36.76 -27.55 8.42
CA ASP A 57 -36.23 -28.91 8.43
C ASP A 57 -36.66 -29.68 9.68
N GLU A 58 -36.73 -29.02 10.84
CA GLU A 58 -37.27 -29.59 12.08
C GLU A 58 -38.77 -29.89 11.99
N ASP A 59 -39.53 -29.00 11.35
CA ASP A 59 -40.99 -29.12 11.17
C ASP A 59 -41.38 -30.08 10.01
N GLU A 60 -40.42 -30.73 9.33
CA GLU A 60 -40.69 -31.60 8.18
C GLU A 60 -41.26 -32.96 8.59
N GLU A 61 -42.52 -33.20 8.22
CA GLU A 61 -43.22 -34.45 8.50
C GLU A 61 -42.72 -35.63 7.66
N SER A 62 -42.10 -35.38 6.50
CA SER A 62 -41.60 -36.43 5.61
C SER A 62 -40.07 -36.53 5.62
N PRO A 63 -39.48 -37.50 6.34
CA PRO A 63 -38.03 -37.71 6.35
C PRO A 63 -37.45 -37.98 4.95
N LEU A 64 -38.28 -38.45 4.02
CA LEU A 64 -37.88 -38.71 2.64
C LEU A 64 -37.58 -37.42 1.86
N PHE A 65 -38.21 -36.29 2.21
CA PHE A 65 -37.92 -35.00 1.59
C PHE A 65 -36.53 -34.51 1.99
N LEU A 66 -36.18 -34.61 3.28
CA LEU A 66 -34.84 -34.27 3.78
C LEU A 66 -33.75 -35.21 3.23
N GLY A 67 -34.04 -36.51 3.17
CA GLY A 67 -33.06 -37.52 2.72
C GLY A 67 -32.88 -37.61 1.20
N LYS A 68 -33.78 -37.02 0.41
CA LYS A 68 -33.77 -37.15 -1.05
C LYS A 68 -34.33 -35.90 -1.74
N SER A 69 -33.45 -34.94 -2.01
CA SER A 69 -33.76 -33.69 -2.74
C SER A 69 -34.57 -33.89 -4.04
N ARG A 70 -34.33 -34.96 -4.81
CA ARG A 70 -35.13 -35.26 -6.03
C ARG A 70 -36.61 -35.52 -5.77
N CYS A 71 -36.96 -35.88 -4.54
CA CYS A 71 -38.31 -36.16 -4.09
C CYS A 71 -38.86 -35.05 -3.18
N ASP A 72 -38.07 -34.02 -2.88
CA ASP A 72 -38.50 -32.90 -2.05
C ASP A 72 -39.52 -32.03 -2.80
N LYS A 73 -40.72 -31.95 -2.23
CA LYS A 73 -41.83 -31.14 -2.74
C LYS A 73 -42.12 -29.92 -1.86
N ASN A 74 -41.30 -29.65 -0.86
CA ASN A 74 -41.46 -28.50 0.01
C ASN A 74 -41.06 -27.22 -0.74
N GLU A 75 -42.06 -26.54 -1.32
CA GLU A 75 -41.85 -25.32 -2.10
C GLU A 75 -41.30 -24.16 -1.24
N ALA A 76 -41.69 -24.10 0.04
CA ALA A 76 -41.18 -23.10 0.97
C ALA A 76 -39.67 -23.28 1.21
N ARG A 77 -39.20 -24.53 1.39
CA ARG A 77 -37.78 -24.84 1.56
C ARG A 77 -36.99 -24.45 0.32
N ARG A 78 -37.50 -24.79 -0.86
CA ARG A 78 -36.86 -24.46 -2.14
C ARG A 78 -36.78 -22.96 -2.38
N ALA A 79 -37.84 -22.21 -2.07
CA ALA A 79 -37.84 -20.76 -2.19
C ALA A 79 -36.83 -20.11 -1.22
N LEU A 80 -36.80 -20.58 0.04
CA LEU A 80 -35.87 -20.09 1.04
C LEU A 80 -34.40 -20.40 0.67
N LEU A 81 -34.12 -21.60 0.17
CA LEU A 81 -32.78 -21.96 -0.32
C LEU A 81 -32.32 -21.08 -1.48
N HIS A 82 -33.22 -20.69 -2.39
CA HIS A 82 -32.90 -19.75 -3.46
C HIS A 82 -32.64 -18.33 -2.92
N GLU A 83 -33.37 -17.89 -1.89
CA GLU A 83 -33.10 -16.62 -1.20
C GLU A 83 -31.74 -16.63 -0.50
N ILE A 84 -31.41 -17.73 0.18
CA ILE A 84 -30.09 -17.95 0.81
C ILE A 84 -28.98 -17.93 -0.25
N GLU A 85 -29.15 -18.64 -1.37
CA GLU A 85 -28.18 -18.64 -2.47
C GLU A 85 -27.92 -17.22 -2.97
N SER A 86 -28.97 -16.42 -3.21
CA SER A 86 -28.82 -15.03 -3.61
C SER A 86 -28.12 -14.19 -2.54
N GLY A 87 -28.43 -14.41 -1.26
CA GLY A 87 -27.80 -13.73 -0.14
C GLY A 87 -26.30 -14.05 -0.02
N LEU A 88 -25.93 -15.32 -0.20
CA LEU A 88 -24.54 -15.79 -0.18
C LEU A 88 -23.72 -15.19 -1.32
N VAL A 89 -24.25 -15.17 -2.55
CA VAL A 89 -23.56 -14.54 -3.70
C VAL A 89 -23.24 -13.07 -3.43
N ASP A 90 -24.19 -12.31 -2.89
CA ASP A 90 -23.99 -10.91 -2.57
C ASP A 90 -23.02 -10.72 -1.39
N TYR A 91 -23.14 -11.53 -0.34
CA TYR A 91 -22.22 -11.54 0.80
C TYR A 91 -20.77 -11.86 0.39
N ASP A 92 -20.55 -12.92 -0.38
CA ASP A 92 -19.23 -13.36 -0.83
C ASP A 92 -18.60 -12.31 -1.75
N SER A 93 -19.36 -11.80 -2.72
CA SER A 93 -18.86 -10.75 -3.63
C SER A 93 -18.48 -9.48 -2.88
N PHE A 94 -19.19 -9.13 -1.81
CA PHE A 94 -18.91 -7.94 -1.01
C PHE A 94 -17.73 -8.17 -0.06
N THR A 95 -17.60 -9.39 0.48
CA THR A 95 -16.46 -9.83 1.28
C THR A 95 -15.17 -9.77 0.46
N ASP A 96 -15.17 -10.28 -0.77
CA ASP A 96 -14.02 -10.22 -1.66
C ASP A 96 -13.59 -8.78 -2.00
N ARG A 97 -14.56 -7.92 -2.33
CA ARG A 97 -14.30 -6.49 -2.57
C ARG A 97 -13.78 -5.79 -1.30
N THR A 98 -14.17 -6.26 -0.12
CA THR A 98 -13.70 -5.70 1.16
C THR A 98 -12.30 -6.20 1.50
N ARG A 99 -12.00 -7.47 1.22
CA ARG A 99 -10.65 -8.03 1.31
C ARG A 99 -9.68 -7.28 0.40
N GLN A 100 -10.07 -7.00 -0.84
CA GLN A 100 -9.28 -6.16 -1.75
C GLN A 100 -9.02 -4.75 -1.19
N ALA A 101 -10.03 -4.13 -0.56
CA ALA A 101 -9.86 -2.82 0.07
C ALA A 101 -8.95 -2.88 1.31
N LEU A 102 -8.96 -3.98 2.06
CA LEU A 102 -8.08 -4.22 3.20
C LEU A 102 -6.62 -4.46 2.76
N SER A 103 -6.40 -5.09 1.61
CA SER A 103 -5.06 -5.32 1.06
C SER A 103 -4.38 -4.08 0.48
N LEU A 104 -5.12 -2.97 0.32
CA LEU A 104 -4.52 -1.72 -0.15
C LEU A 104 -3.54 -1.15 0.89
N SER A 105 -2.36 -0.75 0.42
CA SER A 105 -1.32 -0.13 1.23
C SER A 105 -1.78 1.23 1.78
N ALA A 106 -1.38 1.54 3.01
CA ALA A 106 -1.62 2.85 3.59
C ALA A 106 -0.94 3.93 2.75
N ALA A 107 -1.61 5.07 2.54
CA ALA A 107 -1.03 6.18 1.80
C ALA A 107 0.12 6.82 2.58
N ALA A 108 1.21 7.18 1.89
CA ALA A 108 2.37 7.75 2.56
C ALA A 108 2.06 9.16 3.11
N PRO A 109 2.51 9.50 4.33
CA PRO A 109 2.27 10.82 4.92
C PRO A 109 2.75 11.99 4.06
N LYS A 110 3.81 11.79 3.28
CA LYS A 110 4.40 12.79 2.38
C LYS A 110 3.49 13.13 1.19
N ASP A 111 2.84 12.12 0.61
CA ASP A 111 1.94 12.29 -0.53
C ASP A 111 0.64 12.97 -0.09
N ILE A 112 0.09 12.54 1.06
CA ILE A 112 -1.08 13.20 1.67
C ILE A 112 -0.79 14.68 1.94
N LEU A 113 0.38 14.99 2.53
CA LEU A 113 0.77 16.37 2.83
C LEU A 113 0.93 17.20 1.55
N SER A 114 1.49 16.61 0.48
CA SER A 114 1.67 17.29 -0.81
C SER A 114 0.32 17.67 -1.44
N LEU A 115 -0.66 16.75 -1.39
CA LEU A 115 -2.03 17.04 -1.83
C LEU A 115 -2.69 18.11 -0.96
N GLN A 116 -2.56 18.04 0.36
CA GLN A 116 -3.09 19.04 1.28
C GLN A 116 -2.50 20.43 1.03
N ASN A 117 -1.18 20.53 0.88
CA ASN A 117 -0.49 21.78 0.60
C ASN A 117 -0.96 22.41 -0.72
N TRP A 118 -1.12 21.58 -1.76
CA TRP A 118 -1.63 22.07 -3.05
C TRP A 118 -3.05 22.62 -2.94
N LEU A 119 -3.95 21.89 -2.27
CA LEU A 119 -5.34 22.31 -2.08
C LEU A 119 -5.46 23.57 -1.21
N GLN A 120 -4.56 23.75 -0.24
CA GLN A 120 -4.48 24.98 0.57
C GLN A 120 -3.94 26.17 -0.24
N GLY A 121 -2.93 25.94 -1.08
CA GLY A 121 -2.32 26.98 -1.92
C GLY A 121 -3.21 27.40 -3.09
N ARG A 122 -4.04 26.48 -3.61
CA ARG A 122 -4.97 26.71 -4.72
C ARG A 122 -6.35 26.26 -4.28
N SER A 123 -7.17 27.21 -3.80
CA SER A 123 -8.57 26.99 -3.39
C SER A 123 -9.45 26.62 -4.59
N CYS A 124 -9.24 25.42 -5.14
CA CYS A 124 -9.89 24.92 -6.34
C CYS A 124 -11.08 23.99 -6.03
N LEU A 125 -11.08 23.36 -4.85
CA LEU A 125 -12.15 22.48 -4.37
C LEU A 125 -12.72 22.98 -3.05
N SER A 126 -13.95 22.57 -2.75
CA SER A 126 -14.57 22.91 -1.47
C SER A 126 -13.89 22.18 -0.32
N ARG A 127 -13.80 22.82 0.86
CA ARG A 127 -13.17 22.21 2.04
C ARG A 127 -13.85 20.91 2.45
N SER A 128 -15.18 20.86 2.34
CA SER A 128 -15.99 19.66 2.61
C SER A 128 -15.65 18.49 1.70
N GLU A 129 -15.28 18.74 0.44
CA GLU A 129 -14.88 17.67 -0.49
C GLU A 129 -13.47 17.17 -0.22
N THR A 130 -12.60 17.98 0.39
CA THR A 130 -11.20 17.65 0.67
C THR A 130 -10.94 17.14 2.09
N GLU A 131 -11.93 17.22 2.99
CA GLU A 131 -11.86 16.79 4.40
C GLU A 131 -11.44 15.31 4.53
N TYR A 132 -11.71 14.50 3.51
CA TYR A 132 -11.29 13.11 3.47
C TYR A 132 -9.78 12.91 3.66
N LEU A 133 -8.95 13.89 3.25
CA LEU A 133 -7.49 13.85 3.41
C LEU A 133 -7.03 13.96 4.88
N GLU A 134 -7.92 14.41 5.78
CA GLU A 134 -7.64 14.49 7.22
C GLU A 134 -7.74 13.11 7.90
N LEU A 135 -8.52 12.19 7.30
CA LEU A 135 -8.77 10.84 7.82
C LEU A 135 -7.63 9.87 7.49
N ARG A 136 -6.40 10.17 7.93
CA ARG A 136 -5.17 9.43 7.59
C ARG A 136 -5.27 7.90 7.76
N GLN A 137 -6.01 7.43 8.74
CA GLN A 137 -6.18 6.00 9.02
C GLN A 137 -7.03 5.26 7.96
N ASP A 138 -7.93 5.95 7.27
CA ASP A 138 -8.82 5.37 6.25
C ASP A 138 -8.28 5.55 4.83
N LEU A 139 -7.18 6.30 4.66
CA LEU A 139 -6.55 6.56 3.36
C LEU A 139 -5.64 5.41 2.93
N ALA A 140 -5.74 5.05 1.66
CA ALA A 140 -4.88 4.09 1.00
C ALA A 140 -4.45 4.60 -0.37
N THR A 141 -3.29 4.13 -0.81
CA THR A 141 -2.83 4.35 -2.18
C THR A 141 -3.33 3.22 -3.08
N LEU A 142 -3.79 3.57 -4.29
CA LEU A 142 -4.12 2.60 -5.34
C LEU A 142 -2.89 2.20 -6.17
N SER A 143 -1.75 2.88 -6.00
CA SER A 143 -0.51 2.47 -6.64
C SER A 143 -0.10 1.10 -6.11
N SER A 144 0.31 0.19 -7.01
CA SER A 144 0.88 -1.09 -6.60
C SER A 144 1.94 -0.85 -5.52
N PRO A 145 1.95 -1.64 -4.42
CA PRO A 145 3.04 -1.59 -3.46
C PRO A 145 4.33 -1.80 -4.24
N LYS A 146 5.15 -0.75 -4.36
CA LYS A 146 6.56 -0.96 -4.70
C LYS A 146 7.13 -1.66 -3.48
N ASP A 147 7.92 -2.72 -3.68
CA ASP A 147 8.49 -3.54 -2.61
C ASP A 147 8.80 -2.69 -1.39
N SER A 148 8.19 -2.99 -0.24
CA SER A 148 8.19 -2.10 0.92
C SER A 148 9.62 -1.90 1.44
N ALA A 149 10.49 -2.87 1.21
CA ALA A 149 11.93 -2.77 1.41
C ALA A 149 12.59 -1.70 0.52
N ILE A 150 12.19 -1.57 -0.75
CA ILE A 150 12.69 -0.56 -1.68
C ILE A 150 12.12 0.82 -1.30
N GLU A 151 10.86 0.94 -0.91
CA GLU A 151 10.29 2.24 -0.46
C GLU A 151 10.90 2.74 0.85
N LEU A 152 11.08 1.87 1.85
CA LEU A 152 11.78 2.23 3.09
C LEU A 152 13.22 2.65 2.82
N LEU A 153 13.86 2.00 1.85
CA LEU A 153 15.21 2.31 1.44
C LEU A 153 15.31 3.62 0.65
N GLU A 154 14.42 3.84 -0.31
CA GLU A 154 14.29 5.10 -1.03
C GLU A 154 14.05 6.25 -0.05
N ASN A 155 13.14 6.09 0.91
CA ASN A 155 12.87 7.10 1.94
C ASN A 155 14.08 7.36 2.87
N TRP A 156 14.84 6.31 3.23
CA TRP A 156 16.03 6.45 4.07
C TRP A 156 17.19 7.12 3.32
N VAL A 157 17.43 6.70 2.07
CA VAL A 157 18.42 7.31 1.18
C VAL A 157 18.03 8.75 0.89
N GLU A 158 16.77 9.04 0.56
CA GLU A 158 16.24 10.38 0.33
C GLU A 158 16.47 11.28 1.56
N GLY A 159 16.09 10.82 2.76
CA GLY A 159 16.29 11.58 4.00
C GLY A 159 17.76 11.87 4.33
N LYS A 160 18.67 10.92 4.08
CA LYS A 160 20.11 11.08 4.34
C LYS A 160 20.84 11.85 3.24
N LEU A 161 20.51 11.61 1.99
CA LEU A 161 21.12 12.23 0.82
C LEU A 161 20.69 13.69 0.70
N ILE A 162 19.42 14.02 0.96
CA ILE A 162 18.94 15.42 1.04
C ILE A 162 19.62 16.17 2.18
N HIS A 163 19.85 15.51 3.32
CA HIS A 163 20.54 16.12 4.46
C HIS A 163 22.03 16.35 4.20
N TYR A 164 22.70 15.42 3.51
CA TYR A 164 24.15 15.43 3.32
C TYR A 164 24.59 16.18 2.05
N TYR A 165 23.79 16.15 0.97
CA TYR A 165 24.08 16.79 -0.31
C TYR A 165 22.97 17.77 -0.72
N ARG A 166 23.01 18.99 -0.16
CA ARG A 166 22.19 20.12 -0.64
C ARG A 166 22.42 20.45 -2.13
N GLY A 167 23.56 20.03 -2.70
CA GLY A 167 23.91 20.22 -4.12
C GLY A 167 23.21 19.27 -5.10
N PHE A 168 22.69 18.13 -4.65
CA PHE A 168 21.96 17.20 -5.51
C PHE A 168 20.67 17.84 -6.04
N ARG A 169 19.99 18.63 -5.18
CA ARG A 169 18.85 19.48 -5.53
C ARG A 169 19.16 20.51 -6.64
N LYS A 170 20.43 20.85 -6.85
CA LYS A 170 20.87 21.84 -7.85
C LYS A 170 21.30 21.19 -9.17
N VAL A 171 21.86 19.98 -9.11
CA VAL A 171 22.28 19.22 -10.30
C VAL A 171 21.07 18.56 -10.98
N GLU A 172 20.12 18.03 -10.22
CA GLU A 172 18.90 17.43 -10.77
C GLU A 172 18.01 18.47 -11.49
N ASN A 173 17.91 19.69 -10.92
CA ASN A 173 17.23 20.82 -11.56
C ASN A 173 18.00 21.41 -12.77
N ALA A 174 19.30 21.12 -12.93
CA ALA A 174 20.15 21.69 -13.97
C ALA A 174 20.42 20.74 -15.15
N GLU A 175 20.44 19.42 -14.92
CA GLU A 175 20.53 18.41 -15.99
C GLU A 175 19.16 18.13 -16.64
N GLN A 176 18.06 18.48 -15.98
CA GLN A 176 16.71 18.38 -16.52
C GLN A 176 16.35 19.63 -17.34
N GLY A 177 16.87 19.69 -18.57
CA GLY A 177 16.30 20.52 -19.64
C GLY A 177 14.82 20.17 -19.90
N PRO A 178 14.09 20.94 -20.75
CA PRO A 178 12.64 21.21 -20.70
C PRO A 178 11.69 20.04 -21.01
N LEU A 179 12.14 18.79 -20.90
CA LEU A 179 11.28 17.62 -20.92
C LEU A 179 10.94 17.21 -19.49
N HIS A 180 9.69 17.47 -19.12
CA HIS A 180 8.93 16.77 -18.05
C HIS A 180 8.74 17.49 -16.70
N ASN A 181 8.52 18.81 -16.72
CA ASN A 181 7.85 19.54 -15.64
C ASN A 181 6.33 19.28 -15.68
N LYS A 182 5.83 18.28 -14.94
CA LYS A 182 4.38 18.02 -14.85
C LYS A 182 3.62 19.05 -14.00
N SER A 183 4.28 19.75 -13.08
CA SER A 183 3.71 20.87 -12.32
C SER A 183 4.74 21.97 -12.13
N SER A 184 4.29 23.23 -12.12
CA SER A 184 5.10 24.43 -11.88
C SER A 184 4.99 24.93 -10.43
N ASP A 185 4.35 24.17 -9.54
CA ASP A 185 4.12 24.57 -8.15
C ASP A 185 5.27 24.13 -7.24
N GLU A 186 5.88 25.08 -6.52
CA GLU A 186 7.00 24.85 -5.61
C GLU A 186 6.59 24.08 -4.33
N ASN A 187 5.29 24.07 -4.01
CA ASN A 187 4.75 23.39 -2.82
C ASN A 187 4.31 21.94 -3.07
N VAL A 188 4.42 21.46 -4.32
CA VAL A 188 4.06 20.08 -4.68
C VAL A 188 5.25 19.34 -5.22
N TYR A 189 5.71 18.39 -4.43
CA TYR A 189 6.79 17.50 -4.83
C TYR A 189 6.22 16.34 -5.65
N ILE A 190 6.17 16.50 -6.97
CA ILE A 190 5.86 15.40 -7.89
C ILE A 190 7.16 14.64 -8.13
N TYR A 191 7.29 13.48 -7.51
CA TYR A 191 8.51 12.69 -7.54
C TYR A 191 8.73 12.08 -8.94
N SER A 192 9.52 12.75 -9.75
CA SER A 192 9.96 12.26 -11.07
C SER A 192 11.30 11.52 -10.98
N GLY A 193 11.50 10.71 -9.93
CA GLY A 193 12.77 10.02 -9.69
C GLY A 193 12.92 8.68 -10.42
N SER A 194 12.99 8.67 -11.76
CA SER A 194 13.47 7.47 -12.49
C SER A 194 14.91 7.13 -12.10
N LEU A 195 15.70 8.13 -11.67
CA LEU A 195 17.11 8.00 -11.32
C LEU A 195 17.30 7.50 -9.88
N VAL A 196 16.42 7.85 -8.94
CA VAL A 196 16.49 7.30 -7.57
C VAL A 196 16.05 5.84 -7.56
N LYS A 197 14.99 5.49 -8.31
CA LYS A 197 14.55 4.10 -8.50
C LYS A 197 15.64 3.20 -9.10
N GLN A 198 16.49 3.75 -9.97
CA GLN A 198 17.62 3.01 -10.57
C GLN A 198 18.89 3.05 -9.71
N SER A 199 19.13 4.12 -8.95
CA SER A 199 20.36 4.27 -8.15
C SER A 199 20.28 3.63 -6.77
N ALA A 200 19.09 3.54 -6.17
CA ALA A 200 18.87 2.85 -4.90
C ALA A 200 19.40 1.38 -4.87
N PRO A 201 19.09 0.52 -5.87
CA PRO A 201 19.62 -0.85 -5.89
C PRO A 201 21.14 -0.90 -6.14
N VAL A 202 21.67 0.02 -6.95
CA VAL A 202 23.12 0.11 -7.23
C VAL A 202 23.90 0.57 -5.99
N LEU A 203 23.41 1.62 -5.31
CA LEU A 203 23.98 2.13 -4.06
C LEU A 203 23.99 1.05 -2.98
N MET A 204 22.94 0.22 -2.93
CA MET A 204 22.85 -0.90 -2.00
C MET A 204 23.85 -2.01 -2.30
N LEU A 205 23.99 -2.39 -3.57
CA LEU A 205 25.00 -3.33 -3.98
C LEU A 205 26.40 -2.81 -3.62
N CYS A 206 26.67 -1.52 -3.84
CA CYS A 206 27.91 -0.87 -3.42
C CYS A 206 28.11 -0.86 -1.90
N LEU A 207 27.06 -0.57 -1.12
CA LEU A 207 27.16 -0.54 0.34
C LEU A 207 27.42 -1.94 0.89
N ILE A 208 26.67 -2.96 0.46
CA ILE A 208 26.88 -4.36 0.86
C ILE A 208 28.28 -4.84 0.46
N THR A 209 28.71 -4.58 -0.77
CA THR A 209 30.04 -4.98 -1.24
C THR A 209 31.15 -4.27 -0.47
N SER A 210 31.02 -2.97 -0.20
CA SER A 210 31.97 -2.22 0.63
C SER A 210 32.04 -2.77 2.06
N LEU A 211 30.89 -3.14 2.64
CA LEU A 211 30.80 -3.67 4.00
C LEU A 211 31.52 -5.02 4.15
N ILE A 212 31.56 -5.80 3.07
CA ILE A 212 32.27 -7.09 3.02
C ILE A 212 33.75 -6.89 2.67
N LEU A 213 34.08 -5.98 1.75
CA LEU A 213 35.43 -5.83 1.21
C LEU A 213 36.37 -5.01 2.12
N ILE A 214 35.87 -3.94 2.75
CA ILE A 214 36.66 -3.05 3.61
C ILE A 214 37.32 -3.81 4.78
N PRO A 215 36.60 -4.65 5.55
CA PRO A 215 37.19 -5.42 6.65
C PRO A 215 38.29 -6.37 6.17
N VAL A 216 38.11 -7.01 5.01
CA VAL A 216 39.09 -7.93 4.42
C VAL A 216 40.37 -7.19 4.06
N VAL A 217 40.26 -6.02 3.43
CA VAL A 217 41.42 -5.18 3.07
C VAL A 217 42.15 -4.69 4.32
N ILE A 218 41.43 -4.26 5.36
CA ILE A 218 42.02 -3.81 6.62
C ILE A 218 42.76 -4.97 7.32
N CYS A 219 42.19 -6.18 7.32
CA CYS A 219 42.83 -7.36 7.91
C CYS A 219 44.16 -7.73 7.23
N ILE A 220 44.31 -7.45 5.93
CA ILE A 220 45.58 -7.67 5.20
C ILE A 220 46.66 -6.68 5.66
N ALA A 221 46.29 -5.42 5.92
CA ALA A 221 47.24 -4.37 6.32
C ALA A 221 47.74 -4.49 7.77
N VAL A 222 46.90 -5.01 8.68
CA VAL A 222 47.21 -5.12 10.11
C VAL A 222 48.16 -6.29 10.37
N HIS A 223 49.28 -6.06 11.08
CA HIS A 223 50.26 -7.13 11.38
C HIS A 223 49.93 -7.96 12.63
N SER A 224 49.11 -7.45 13.54
CA SER A 224 48.77 -8.14 14.80
C SER A 224 47.62 -9.13 14.62
N MET A 225 47.84 -10.39 15.04
CA MET A 225 46.81 -11.45 15.00
C MET A 225 45.58 -11.12 15.85
N VAL A 226 45.77 -10.54 17.04
CA VAL A 226 44.68 -10.18 17.94
C VAL A 226 43.80 -9.09 17.34
N ALA A 227 44.43 -8.08 16.71
CA ALA A 227 43.70 -7.00 16.06
C ALA A 227 42.90 -7.50 14.84
N ARG A 228 43.43 -8.45 14.06
CA ARG A 228 42.69 -9.07 12.95
C ARG A 228 41.42 -9.77 13.41
N VAL A 229 41.51 -10.58 14.47
CA VAL A 229 40.36 -11.31 15.02
C VAL A 229 39.31 -10.33 15.56
N ALA A 230 39.72 -9.28 16.27
CA ALA A 230 38.80 -8.25 16.77
C ALA A 230 38.05 -7.52 15.64
N ILE A 231 38.75 -7.16 14.55
CA ILE A 231 38.15 -6.49 13.39
C ILE A 231 37.13 -7.40 12.69
N ILE A 232 37.45 -8.69 12.52
CA ILE A 232 36.51 -9.67 11.95
C ILE A 232 35.25 -9.78 12.81
N LEU A 233 35.39 -9.90 14.14
CA LEU A 233 34.26 -10.00 15.06
C LEU A 233 33.36 -8.77 15.03
N ILE A 234 33.93 -7.57 15.05
CA ILE A 234 33.15 -6.33 15.01
C ILE A 234 32.43 -6.21 13.66
N SER A 235 33.12 -6.54 12.57
CA SER A 235 32.55 -6.47 11.23
C SER A 235 31.43 -7.49 11.01
N THR A 236 31.55 -8.71 11.53
CA THR A 236 30.49 -9.73 11.42
C THR A 236 29.26 -9.34 12.22
N VAL A 237 29.42 -8.79 13.43
CA VAL A 237 28.30 -8.25 14.22
C VAL A 237 27.60 -7.11 13.49
N LEU A 238 28.36 -6.20 12.87
CA LEU A 238 27.79 -5.09 12.12
C LEU A 238 27.06 -5.58 10.86
N TYR A 239 27.65 -6.52 10.11
CA TYR A 239 27.01 -7.17 8.97
C TYR A 239 25.69 -7.86 9.36
N LEU A 240 25.71 -8.68 10.41
CA LEU A 240 24.52 -9.37 10.91
C LEU A 240 23.46 -8.39 11.42
N SER A 241 23.85 -7.25 12.00
CA SER A 241 22.92 -6.21 12.42
C SER A 241 22.22 -5.54 11.23
N VAL A 242 22.97 -5.22 10.17
CA VAL A 242 22.41 -4.66 8.92
C VAL A 242 21.53 -5.69 8.23
N LEU A 243 22.00 -6.92 8.10
CA LEU A 243 21.24 -8.02 7.49
C LEU A 243 19.99 -8.34 8.30
N SER A 244 20.05 -8.36 9.63
CA SER A 244 18.86 -8.57 10.48
C SER A 244 17.82 -7.46 10.29
N ARG A 245 18.23 -6.20 10.16
CA ARG A 245 17.28 -5.10 9.88
C ARG A 245 16.61 -5.24 8.51
N LEU A 246 17.39 -5.63 7.49
CA LEU A 246 16.88 -5.87 6.13
C LEU A 246 16.04 -7.16 6.02
N THR A 247 16.37 -8.19 6.81
CA THR A 247 15.63 -9.45 6.84
C THR A 247 14.37 -9.33 7.67
N ASN A 248 14.35 -8.56 8.77
CA ASN A 248 13.13 -8.30 9.52
C ASN A 248 12.09 -7.55 8.68
N SER A 249 12.48 -6.69 7.74
CA SER A 249 11.52 -6.09 6.81
C SER A 249 10.94 -7.14 5.85
N LYS A 250 11.79 -8.03 5.29
CA LYS A 250 11.34 -9.13 4.41
C LYS A 250 10.55 -10.23 5.14
N MET A 251 10.90 -10.52 6.39
CA MET A 251 10.23 -11.52 7.22
C MET A 251 8.89 -10.99 7.71
N MET A 252 8.77 -9.69 7.99
CA MET A 252 7.47 -9.05 8.28
C MET A 252 6.56 -9.03 7.05
N GLU A 253 7.10 -8.80 5.85
CA GLU A 253 6.37 -8.98 4.58
C GLU A 253 5.94 -10.44 4.36
N LEU A 254 6.83 -11.43 4.61
CA LEU A 254 6.53 -12.85 4.43
C LEU A 254 5.52 -13.38 5.46
N ILE A 255 5.59 -12.91 6.71
CA ILE A 255 4.61 -13.25 7.75
C ILE A 255 3.25 -12.62 7.42
N LEU A 256 3.23 -11.40 6.87
CA LEU A 256 2.00 -10.76 6.40
C LEU A 256 1.43 -11.46 5.15
N ALA A 257 2.27 -11.97 4.26
CA ALA A 257 1.88 -12.73 3.07
C ALA A 257 1.50 -14.20 3.34
N GLY A 258 2.00 -14.79 4.44
CA GLY A 258 1.70 -16.16 4.86
C GLY A 258 0.54 -16.28 5.85
N ALA A 259 0.01 -15.14 6.34
CA ALA A 259 -1.17 -15.07 7.21
C ALA A 259 -2.49 -14.87 6.43
N THR A 260 -2.44 -14.95 5.10
CA THR A 260 -3.61 -15.08 4.20
C THR A 260 -3.65 -16.47 3.60
#